data_AF-A0A2N2ILQ8-F1
#
_entry.id   AF-A0A2N2ILQ8-F1
#
_cell.length_a   1.000
_cell.length_b   1.000
_cell.length_c   1.000
_cell.angle_alpha   90.00
_cell.angle_beta   90.00
_cell.angle_gamma   90.00
#
_symmetry.space_group_name_H-M   'P 1'
#
loop_
_entity.id
_entity.type
_entity.pdbx_description
1 polymer ?
#
loop_
_entity_poly.entity_id
_entity_poly.type
_entity_poly.pdbx_seq_one_letter_code
_entity_poly.pdbx_strand_id
1 'polypeptide(L)'
;SLGNFLSLHDALGLALPEVWRFLVQSVHYQSPIDFSRTRINEAGERVRGSVDVAAERVQYFYQTLARADEALAGRTVNAEAPLLHTQIAGRMQERFCEAMDDNFNTAVALGLCGEAARAINELVSLKSKEIKKIGEESVTHTLHVLTSQLREVAGVLGLFLEPPEAFLERFRAHELKKRGLEAAWIEQKIAERGAAKAERDFARADAIRLELDALGLELRDSPGRTDWDVRV
;
A
#
# COMPACT_ATOMS: atom_id res chain seq x y z
N SER A 1 20.45 25.86 -17.93
CA SER A 1 19.91 25.62 -16.59
C SER A 1 20.56 24.36 -16.03
N LEU A 2 20.93 24.33 -14.74
CA LEU A 2 21.75 23.29 -14.10
C LEU A 2 21.09 21.89 -14.01
N GLY A 3 19.90 21.66 -14.58
CA GLY A 3 19.21 20.37 -14.54
C GLY A 3 18.75 19.93 -13.13
N ASN A 4 18.93 20.78 -12.11
CA ASN A 4 18.77 20.45 -10.69
C ASN A 4 17.42 20.91 -10.10
N PHE A 5 16.40 21.10 -10.93
CA PHE A 5 15.05 21.40 -10.44
C PHE A 5 14.05 20.50 -11.17
N LEU A 6 13.03 20.07 -10.44
CA LEU A 6 11.91 19.28 -10.96
C LEU A 6 10.67 20.17 -10.94
N SER A 7 10.09 20.44 -12.11
CA SER A 7 8.83 21.21 -12.17
C SER A 7 7.69 20.37 -11.61
N LEU A 8 6.63 21.01 -11.10
CA LEU A 8 5.43 20.29 -10.66
C LEU A 8 4.80 19.47 -11.79
N HIS A 9 4.80 20.00 -13.01
CA HIS A 9 4.32 19.29 -14.20
C HIS A 9 5.10 17.98 -14.41
N ASP A 10 6.43 18.04 -14.35
CA ASP A 10 7.27 16.85 -14.54
C ASP A 10 7.16 15.88 -13.37
N ALA A 11 7.07 16.40 -12.14
CA ALA A 11 6.88 15.59 -10.93
C ALA A 11 5.58 14.77 -10.99
N LEU A 12 4.47 15.40 -11.42
CA LEU A 12 3.17 14.75 -11.58
C LEU A 12 3.14 13.75 -12.74
N GLY A 13 4.11 13.79 -13.65
CA GLY A 13 4.33 12.74 -14.65
C GLY A 13 5.05 11.50 -14.10
N LEU A 14 5.73 11.61 -12.95
CA LEU A 14 6.50 10.51 -12.36
C LEU A 14 5.72 9.71 -11.31
N ALA A 15 4.82 10.38 -10.59
CA ALA A 15 3.97 9.80 -9.55
C ALA A 15 2.74 10.68 -9.28
N LEU A 16 1.69 10.08 -8.69
CA LEU A 16 0.48 10.79 -8.27
C LEU A 16 0.76 11.86 -7.19
N PRO A 17 -0.07 12.93 -7.09
CA PRO A 17 0.15 14.03 -6.14
C PRO A 17 0.35 13.60 -4.69
N GLU A 18 -0.39 12.58 -4.24
CA GLU A 18 -0.30 12.10 -2.87
C GLU A 18 1.03 11.39 -2.56
N VAL A 19 1.67 10.78 -3.56
CA VAL A 19 3.01 10.20 -3.42
C VAL A 19 4.03 11.27 -3.03
N TRP A 20 3.94 12.45 -3.67
CA TRP A 20 4.80 13.58 -3.33
C TRP A 20 4.50 14.14 -1.94
N ARG A 21 3.22 14.22 -1.56
CA ARG A 21 2.82 14.63 -0.21
C ARG A 21 3.34 13.66 0.85
N PHE A 22 3.24 12.36 0.60
CA PHE A 22 3.79 11.33 1.48
C PHE A 22 5.31 11.46 1.58
N LEU A 23 6.01 11.59 0.45
CA LEU A 23 7.47 11.71 0.42
C LEU A 23 7.96 12.91 1.25
N VAL A 24 7.34 14.08 1.09
CA VAL A 24 7.71 15.29 1.83
C VAL A 24 7.49 15.12 3.33
N GLN A 25 6.46 14.38 3.75
CA GLN A 25 6.17 14.11 5.16
C GLN A 25 6.96 12.92 5.73
N SER A 26 7.60 12.11 4.89
CA SER A 26 8.40 10.95 5.31
C SER A 26 9.75 11.31 5.95
N VAL A 27 10.11 12.58 5.88
CA VAL A 27 11.32 13.16 6.47
C VAL A 27 10.95 14.37 7.32
N HIS A 28 11.71 14.63 8.37
CA HIS A 28 11.51 15.80 9.21
C HIS A 28 11.63 17.10 8.40
N TYR A 29 10.78 18.09 8.66
CA TYR A 29 10.67 19.30 7.83
C TYR A 29 11.96 20.15 7.77
N GLN A 30 12.84 19.99 8.75
CA GLN A 30 14.15 20.66 8.80
C GLN A 30 15.26 19.90 8.04
N SER A 31 14.98 18.69 7.56
CA SER A 31 15.94 17.83 6.86
C SER A 31 15.85 18.02 5.35
N PRO A 32 16.97 17.86 4.62
CA PRO A 32 16.94 17.87 3.16
C PRO A 32 16.11 16.69 2.63
N ILE A 33 15.26 16.97 1.65
CA ILE A 33 14.42 15.94 1.00
C ILE A 33 15.12 15.47 -0.26
N ASP A 34 15.34 14.16 -0.35
CA ASP A 34 15.86 13.53 -1.57
C ASP A 34 14.72 13.20 -2.53
N PHE A 35 14.81 13.71 -3.77
CA PHE A 35 13.89 13.40 -4.87
C PHE A 35 14.55 12.55 -5.96
N SER A 36 15.64 11.85 -5.63
CA SER A 36 16.37 11.01 -6.56
C SER A 36 15.48 9.95 -7.19
N ARG A 37 15.59 9.81 -8.52
CA ARG A 37 14.89 8.77 -9.30
C ARG A 37 15.56 7.40 -9.16
N THR A 38 16.83 7.40 -8.80
CA THR A 38 17.61 6.20 -8.53
C THR A 38 18.57 6.53 -7.40
N ARG A 39 18.66 5.62 -6.43
CA ARG A 39 19.67 5.68 -5.39
C ARG A 39 20.74 4.63 -5.65
N ILE A 40 21.90 4.79 -5.05
CA ILE A 40 22.97 3.79 -5.06
C ILE A 40 23.10 3.33 -3.61
N ASN A 41 22.99 2.02 -3.36
CA ASN A 41 23.19 1.47 -2.02
C ASN A 41 24.67 1.43 -1.64
N GLU A 42 24.99 1.05 -0.41
CA GLU A 42 26.37 0.96 0.09
C GLU A 42 27.24 -0.03 -0.72
N ALA A 43 26.61 -0.97 -1.43
CA ALA A 43 27.27 -1.93 -2.32
C ALA A 43 27.50 -1.41 -3.75
N GLY A 44 27.12 -0.15 -4.04
CA GLY A 44 27.28 0.44 -5.38
C GLY A 44 26.17 0.05 -6.36
N GLU A 45 25.12 -0.62 -5.90
CA GLU A 45 24.02 -1.11 -6.73
C GLU A 45 22.94 -0.04 -6.87
N ARG A 46 22.38 0.09 -8.08
CA ARG A 46 21.22 0.95 -8.31
C ARG A 46 19.99 0.36 -7.62
N VAL A 47 19.42 1.13 -6.71
CA VAL A 47 18.16 0.82 -6.02
C VAL A 47 17.09 1.86 -6.31
N ARG A 48 15.83 1.53 -6.01
CA ARG A 48 14.67 2.39 -6.21
C ARG A 48 14.87 3.79 -5.60
N GLY A 49 14.48 4.79 -6.37
CA GLY A 49 14.49 6.20 -5.95
C GLY A 49 13.56 6.45 -4.75
N SER A 50 13.69 7.61 -4.13
CA SER A 50 12.81 8.00 -3.02
C SER A 50 11.35 8.12 -3.44
N VAL A 51 11.10 8.55 -4.69
CA VAL A 51 9.75 8.68 -5.26
C VAL A 51 9.09 7.32 -5.45
N ASP A 52 9.81 6.32 -5.98
CA ASP A 52 9.25 4.97 -6.17
C ASP A 52 8.99 4.30 -4.82
N VAL A 53 9.88 4.49 -3.84
CA VAL A 53 9.65 4.00 -2.46
C VAL A 53 8.44 4.67 -1.82
N ALA A 54 8.23 5.97 -2.02
CA ALA A 54 7.04 6.65 -1.56
C ALA A 54 5.77 6.10 -2.26
N ALA A 55 5.83 5.83 -3.57
CA ALA A 55 4.72 5.27 -4.33
C ALA A 55 4.31 3.89 -3.81
N GLU A 56 5.30 3.01 -3.59
CA GLU A 56 5.11 1.68 -2.98
C GLU A 56 4.45 1.78 -1.59
N ARG A 57 4.90 2.74 -0.77
CA ARG A 57 4.31 2.95 0.57
C ARG A 57 2.86 3.42 0.50
N VAL A 58 2.56 4.39 -0.37
CA VAL A 58 1.19 4.88 -0.55
C VAL A 58 0.28 3.77 -1.08
N GLN A 59 0.72 3.00 -2.09
CA GLN A 59 0.00 1.83 -2.59
C GLN A 59 -0.27 0.81 -1.47
N TYR A 60 0.74 0.50 -0.65
CA TYR A 60 0.61 -0.40 0.48
C TYR A 60 -0.46 0.06 1.49
N PHE A 61 -0.50 1.35 1.83
CA PHE A 61 -1.52 1.89 2.73
C PHE A 61 -2.93 1.77 2.15
N TYR A 62 -3.12 2.11 0.88
CA TYR A 62 -4.43 1.97 0.23
C TYR A 62 -4.85 0.51 0.09
N GLN A 63 -3.95 -0.41 -0.27
CA GLN A 63 -4.25 -1.85 -0.28
C GLN A 63 -4.62 -2.38 1.12
N THR A 64 -3.95 -1.87 2.16
CA THR A 64 -4.24 -2.24 3.55
C THR A 64 -5.65 -1.77 3.96
N LEU A 65 -5.99 -0.52 3.63
CA LEU A 65 -7.31 0.05 3.88
C LEU A 65 -8.42 -0.69 3.12
N ALA A 66 -8.20 -1.00 1.84
CA ALA A 66 -9.13 -1.78 1.02
C ALA A 66 -9.45 -3.15 1.67
N ARG A 67 -8.41 -3.89 2.08
CA ARG A 67 -8.57 -5.19 2.74
C ARG A 67 -9.26 -5.08 4.10
N ALA A 68 -8.99 -4.01 4.85
CA ALA A 68 -9.65 -3.75 6.12
C ALA A 68 -11.14 -3.45 5.93
N ASP A 69 -11.48 -2.60 4.96
CA ASP A 69 -12.85 -2.24 4.61
C ASP A 69 -13.63 -3.49 4.16
N GLU A 70 -13.04 -4.35 3.33
CA GLU A 70 -13.63 -5.64 2.93
C GLU A 70 -13.86 -6.57 4.12
N ALA A 71 -12.87 -6.72 5.01
CA ALA A 71 -12.97 -7.60 6.18
C ALA A 71 -14.00 -7.11 7.22
N LEU A 72 -14.22 -5.80 7.31
CA LEU A 72 -15.21 -5.18 8.19
C LEU A 72 -16.61 -5.09 7.55
N ALA A 73 -16.73 -5.27 6.24
CA ALA A 73 -18.00 -5.15 5.53
C ALA A 73 -19.06 -6.11 6.10
N GLY A 74 -20.20 -5.54 6.52
CA GLY A 74 -21.31 -6.31 7.08
C GLY A 74 -21.05 -6.93 8.47
N ARG A 75 -19.94 -6.57 9.14
CA ARG A 75 -19.63 -7.01 10.50
C ARG A 75 -20.17 -6.02 11.54
N THR A 76 -20.71 -6.55 12.63
CA THR A 76 -21.05 -5.76 13.81
C THR A 76 -19.86 -5.72 14.76
N VAL A 77 -19.48 -4.53 15.22
CA VAL A 77 -18.35 -4.34 16.14
C VAL A 77 -18.86 -4.40 17.58
N ASN A 78 -18.36 -5.36 18.37
CA ASN A 78 -18.54 -5.36 19.82
C ASN A 78 -17.40 -4.56 20.47
N ALA A 79 -17.68 -3.32 20.90
CA ALA A 79 -16.71 -2.43 21.53
C ALA A 79 -16.23 -2.91 22.92
N GLU A 80 -16.93 -3.87 23.54
CA GLU A 80 -16.53 -4.46 24.83
C GLU A 80 -15.56 -5.64 24.66
N ALA A 81 -15.38 -6.16 23.44
CA ALA A 81 -14.45 -7.24 23.18
C ALA A 81 -13.00 -6.78 23.46
N PRO A 82 -12.11 -7.63 24.00
CA PRO A 82 -10.75 -7.22 24.33
C PRO A 82 -9.96 -6.85 23.07
N LEU A 83 -9.18 -5.77 23.15
CA LEU A 83 -8.26 -5.37 22.08
C LEU A 83 -7.06 -6.31 22.00
N LEU A 84 -6.69 -6.66 20.77
CA LEU A 84 -5.39 -7.20 20.41
C LEU A 84 -4.45 -6.03 20.09
N HIS A 85 -3.15 -6.30 19.94
CA HIS A 85 -2.15 -5.26 19.63
C HIS A 85 -2.27 -4.01 20.52
N THR A 86 -2.48 -4.17 21.83
CA THR A 86 -2.86 -3.06 22.74
C THR A 86 -1.86 -1.90 22.77
N GLN A 87 -0.58 -2.14 22.52
CA GLN A 87 0.44 -1.09 22.42
C GLN A 87 0.32 -0.21 21.15
N ILE A 88 -0.40 -0.70 20.15
CA ILE A 88 -0.72 0.01 18.91
C ILE A 88 -2.16 0.55 19.02
N ALA A 89 -3.15 -0.35 19.05
CA ALA A 89 -4.58 -0.01 19.04
C ALA A 89 -5.01 0.84 20.24
N GLY A 90 -4.39 0.64 21.41
CA GLY A 90 -4.74 1.36 22.64
C GLY A 90 -4.04 2.70 22.82
N ARG A 91 -2.98 3.00 22.04
CA ARG A 91 -2.11 4.15 22.29
C ARG A 91 -1.76 4.98 21.05
N MET A 92 -2.32 4.66 19.87
CA MET A 92 -1.94 5.34 18.62
C MET A 92 -2.20 6.85 18.67
N GLN A 93 -3.34 7.30 19.21
CA GLN A 93 -3.67 8.72 19.29
C GLN A 93 -2.74 9.49 20.24
N GLU A 94 -2.46 8.93 21.42
CA GLU A 94 -1.49 9.49 22.38
C GLU A 94 -0.10 9.62 21.75
N ARG A 95 0.42 8.52 21.17
CA ARG A 95 1.74 8.49 20.51
C ARG A 95 1.80 9.45 19.31
N PHE A 96 0.68 9.64 18.61
CA PHE A 96 0.59 10.62 17.52
C PHE A 96 0.69 12.05 18.04
N CYS A 97 -0.06 12.40 19.09
CA CYS A 97 0.04 13.72 19.71
C CYS A 97 1.46 13.99 20.23
N GLU A 98 2.08 13.03 20.92
CA GLU A 98 3.48 13.14 21.37
C GLU A 98 4.45 13.43 20.21
N ALA A 99 4.29 12.72 19.09
CA ALA A 99 5.12 12.93 17.90
C ALA A 99 4.89 14.31 17.25
N MET A 100 3.65 14.79 17.22
CA MET A 100 3.32 16.09 16.63
C MET A 100 3.70 17.26 17.54
N ASP A 101 3.61 17.08 18.85
CA ASP A 101 4.06 18.05 19.86
C ASP A 101 5.60 18.16 19.90
N ASP A 102 6.32 17.08 19.55
CA ASP A 102 7.76 17.09 19.30
C ASP A 102 8.08 17.67 17.92
N ASN A 103 7.91 18.98 17.77
CA ASN A 103 8.31 19.74 16.58
C ASN A 103 7.72 19.19 15.27
N PHE A 104 6.43 18.83 15.26
CA PHE A 104 5.72 18.34 14.07
C PHE A 104 6.43 17.14 13.40
N ASN A 105 6.83 16.14 14.18
CA ASN A 105 7.57 14.98 13.69
C ASN A 105 6.70 14.01 12.89
N THR A 106 6.34 14.42 11.68
CA THR A 106 5.52 13.65 10.73
C THR A 106 6.15 12.33 10.33
N ALA A 107 7.48 12.22 10.33
CA ALA A 107 8.18 10.96 10.07
C ALA A 107 7.85 9.90 11.13
N VAL A 108 7.83 10.29 12.41
CA VAL A 108 7.40 9.40 13.51
C VAL A 108 5.91 9.06 13.38
N ALA A 109 5.06 10.06 13.10
CA ALA A 109 3.63 9.84 12.88
C ALA A 109 3.35 8.83 11.74
N LEU A 110 4.05 8.93 10.61
CA LEU A 110 3.96 7.96 9.51
C LEU A 110 4.49 6.58 9.91
N GLY A 111 5.48 6.51 10.80
CA GLY A 111 5.93 5.27 11.44
C GLY A 111 4.80 4.57 12.21
N LEU A 112 4.00 5.33 12.98
CA LEU A 112 2.82 4.82 13.69
C LEU A 112 1.76 4.28 12.72
N CYS A 113 1.48 5.00 11.63
CA CYS A 113 0.60 4.51 10.57
C CYS A 113 1.12 3.17 10.02
N GLY A 114 2.43 3.05 9.79
CA GLY A 114 3.06 1.82 9.32
C GLY A 114 2.94 0.65 10.31
N GLU A 115 3.01 0.90 11.62
CA GLU A 115 2.74 -0.11 12.67
C GLU A 115 1.28 -0.57 12.61
N ALA A 116 0.33 0.37 12.55
CA ALA A 116 -1.09 0.05 12.46
C ALA A 116 -1.42 -0.74 11.19
N ALA A 117 -0.89 -0.32 10.04
CA ALA A 117 -1.09 -1.02 8.76
C ALA A 117 -0.55 -2.46 8.79
N ARG A 118 0.60 -2.70 9.45
CA ARG A 118 1.13 -4.05 9.64
C ARG A 118 0.20 -4.91 10.49
N ALA A 119 -0.26 -4.39 11.64
CA ALA A 119 -1.20 -5.10 12.51
C ALA A 119 -2.54 -5.38 11.80
N ILE A 120 -3.06 -4.44 11.01
CA ILE A 120 -4.24 -4.64 10.16
C ILE A 120 -4.01 -5.81 9.20
N ASN A 121 -2.90 -5.79 8.45
CA ASN A 121 -2.58 -6.84 7.49
C ASN A 121 -2.41 -8.22 8.13
N GLU A 122 -1.87 -8.29 9.35
CA GLU A 122 -1.80 -9.52 10.14
C GLU A 122 -3.21 -10.05 10.47
N LEU A 123 -4.10 -9.19 10.99
CA LEU A 123 -5.46 -9.57 11.37
C LEU A 123 -6.31 -10.05 10.18
N VAL A 124 -6.28 -9.33 9.04
CA VAL A 124 -7.04 -9.72 7.84
C VAL A 124 -6.50 -10.98 7.15
N SER A 125 -5.27 -11.40 7.49
CA SER A 125 -4.64 -12.60 6.92
C SER A 125 -4.83 -13.84 7.80
N LEU A 126 -5.48 -13.70 8.97
CA LEU A 126 -5.76 -14.82 9.87
C LEU A 126 -6.68 -15.85 9.20
N LYS A 127 -6.35 -17.13 9.35
CA LYS A 127 -7.20 -18.23 8.89
C LYS A 127 -8.35 -18.44 9.87
N SER A 128 -9.44 -19.05 9.40
CA SER A 128 -10.64 -19.29 10.23
C SER A 128 -10.36 -20.07 11.52
N LYS A 129 -9.35 -20.96 11.53
CA LYS A 129 -8.94 -21.68 12.75
C LYS A 129 -8.27 -20.77 13.78
N GLU A 130 -7.50 -19.79 13.33
CA GLU A 130 -6.81 -18.81 14.19
C GLU A 130 -7.81 -17.81 14.77
N ILE A 131 -8.73 -17.31 13.93
CA ILE A 131 -9.82 -16.43 14.36
C ILE A 131 -10.65 -17.09 15.47
N LYS A 132 -11.02 -18.37 15.31
CA LYS A 132 -11.76 -19.12 16.34
C LYS A 132 -10.99 -19.26 17.67
N LYS A 133 -9.66 -19.35 17.62
CA LYS A 133 -8.82 -19.45 18.83
C LYS A 133 -8.68 -18.11 19.54
N ILE A 134 -8.57 -17.02 18.78
CA ILE A 134 -8.35 -15.66 19.30
C ILE A 134 -9.67 -15.03 19.80
N GLY A 135 -10.77 -15.29 19.08
CA GLY A 135 -12.07 -14.66 19.28
C GLY A 135 -12.39 -13.71 18.12
N GLU A 136 -13.44 -14.02 17.37
CA GLU A 136 -13.88 -13.26 16.19
C GLU A 136 -14.25 -11.81 16.55
N GLU A 137 -14.88 -11.60 17.69
CA GLU A 137 -15.23 -10.26 18.18
C GLU A 137 -13.98 -9.42 18.49
N SER A 138 -12.97 -10.01 19.14
CA SER A 138 -11.70 -9.32 19.44
C SER A 138 -10.93 -8.95 18.17
N VAL A 139 -10.89 -9.84 17.17
CA VAL A 139 -10.29 -9.56 15.85
C VAL A 139 -11.01 -8.42 15.17
N THR A 140 -12.35 -8.49 15.10
CA THR A 140 -13.18 -7.47 14.45
C THR A 140 -13.06 -6.11 15.15
N HIS A 141 -13.11 -6.09 16.49
CA HIS A 141 -12.96 -4.87 17.27
C HIS A 141 -11.57 -4.24 17.08
N THR A 142 -10.51 -5.03 17.15
CA THR A 142 -9.15 -4.51 16.96
C THR A 142 -8.94 -3.98 15.55
N LEU A 143 -9.43 -4.71 14.54
CA LEU A 143 -9.35 -4.28 13.14
C LEU A 143 -10.08 -2.95 12.93
N HIS A 144 -11.27 -2.81 13.51
CA HIS A 144 -12.03 -1.55 13.46
C HIS A 144 -11.26 -0.39 14.12
N VAL A 145 -10.72 -0.58 15.32
CA VAL A 145 -9.98 0.46 16.04
C VAL A 145 -8.74 0.90 15.28
N LEU A 146 -7.91 -0.05 14.84
CA LEU A 146 -6.69 0.27 14.08
C LEU A 146 -7.00 1.01 12.77
N THR A 147 -8.04 0.58 12.05
CA THR A 147 -8.44 1.21 10.77
C THR A 147 -8.94 2.63 10.99
N SER A 148 -9.80 2.83 11.99
CA SER A 148 -10.32 4.16 12.35
C SER A 148 -9.21 5.11 12.79
N GLN A 149 -8.30 4.66 13.65
CA GLN A 149 -7.17 5.47 14.12
C GLN A 149 -6.19 5.80 13.00
N LEU A 150 -5.89 4.85 12.10
CA LEU A 150 -5.05 5.11 10.93
C LEU A 150 -5.68 6.19 10.04
N ARG A 151 -6.99 6.13 9.80
CA ARG A 151 -7.70 7.16 9.02
C ARG A 151 -7.73 8.51 9.72
N GLU A 152 -7.89 8.56 11.05
CA GLU A 152 -7.87 9.81 11.82
C GLU A 152 -6.49 10.49 11.73
N VAL A 153 -5.42 9.74 12.02
CA VAL A 153 -4.04 10.24 11.95
C VAL A 153 -3.67 10.66 10.53
N ALA A 154 -3.95 9.81 9.54
CA ALA A 154 -3.70 10.15 8.14
C ALA A 154 -4.54 11.35 7.68
N GLY A 155 -5.75 11.50 8.24
CA GLY A 155 -6.63 12.66 8.15
C GLY A 155 -5.91 13.97 8.42
N VAL A 156 -5.25 14.04 9.58
CA VAL A 156 -4.48 15.23 10.00
C VAL A 156 -3.31 15.51 9.05
N LEU A 157 -2.67 14.46 8.53
CA LEU A 157 -1.55 14.55 7.59
C LEU A 157 -1.98 14.82 6.13
N GLY A 158 -3.27 14.85 5.84
CA GLY A 158 -3.81 15.02 4.49
C GLY A 158 -3.50 13.84 3.54
N LEU A 159 -3.46 12.62 4.09
CA LEU A 159 -3.12 11.38 3.40
C LEU A 159 -4.27 10.36 3.54
N PHE A 160 -4.38 9.46 2.57
CA PHE A 160 -5.29 8.31 2.56
C PHE A 160 -6.77 8.67 2.70
N LEU A 161 -7.18 9.80 2.12
CA LEU A 161 -8.52 10.38 2.30
C LEU A 161 -9.55 9.92 1.26
N GLU A 162 -9.09 9.43 0.11
CA GLU A 162 -9.99 8.93 -0.94
C GLU A 162 -10.39 7.46 -0.70
N PRO A 163 -11.50 7.00 -1.29
CA PRO A 163 -11.85 5.58 -1.29
C PRO A 163 -10.70 4.74 -1.87
N PRO A 164 -10.24 3.68 -1.18
CA PRO A 164 -9.04 2.94 -1.59
C PRO A 164 -9.09 2.41 -3.03
N GLU A 165 -10.25 1.94 -3.45
CA GLU A 165 -10.49 1.34 -4.76
C GLU A 165 -10.32 2.39 -5.86
N ALA A 166 -10.82 3.61 -5.63
CA ALA A 166 -10.66 4.73 -6.56
C ALA A 166 -9.20 5.18 -6.68
N PHE A 167 -8.46 5.20 -5.56
CA PHE A 167 -7.02 5.47 -5.60
C PHE A 167 -6.27 4.39 -6.36
N LEU A 168 -6.48 3.13 -6.02
CA LEU A 168 -5.75 2.00 -6.59
C LEU A 168 -6.00 1.86 -8.08
N GLU A 169 -7.22 2.15 -8.56
CA GLU A 169 -7.52 2.22 -9.99
C GLU A 169 -6.71 3.32 -10.69
N ARG A 170 -6.72 4.54 -10.16
CA ARG A 170 -5.94 5.68 -10.70
C ARG A 170 -4.44 5.42 -10.65
N PHE A 171 -3.96 4.85 -9.56
CA PHE A 171 -2.56 4.48 -9.37
C PHE A 171 -2.12 3.48 -10.42
N ARG A 172 -2.90 2.40 -10.60
CA ARG A 172 -2.64 1.40 -11.64
C ARG A 172 -2.63 2.02 -13.04
N ALA A 173 -3.61 2.84 -13.38
CA ALA A 173 -3.67 3.53 -14.67
C ALA A 173 -2.45 4.45 -14.91
N HIS A 174 -2.01 5.16 -13.87
CA HIS A 174 -0.82 6.00 -13.93
C HIS A 174 0.45 5.16 -14.17
N GLU A 175 0.63 4.08 -13.42
CA GLU A 175 1.79 3.20 -13.51
C GLU A 175 1.87 2.44 -14.85
N LEU A 176 0.71 2.06 -15.42
CA LEU A 176 0.63 1.50 -16.76
C LEU A 176 1.04 2.51 -17.83
N LYS A 177 0.52 3.74 -17.76
CA LYS A 177 0.87 4.82 -18.69
C LYS A 177 2.36 5.12 -18.66
N LYS A 178 2.97 5.15 -17.47
CA LYS A 178 4.42 5.32 -17.27
C LYS A 178 5.25 4.23 -17.95
N ARG A 179 4.72 3.00 -18.03
CA ARG A 179 5.35 1.83 -18.66
C ARG A 179 4.97 1.63 -20.13
N GLY A 180 4.05 2.44 -20.68
CA GLY A 180 3.52 2.25 -22.03
C GLY A 180 2.74 0.93 -22.19
N LEU A 181 2.11 0.46 -21.10
CA LEU A 181 1.34 -0.77 -21.07
C LEU A 181 -0.16 -0.47 -21.14
N GLU A 182 -0.90 -1.32 -21.84
CA GLU A 182 -2.35 -1.23 -21.96
C GLU A 182 -3.01 -2.31 -21.10
N ALA A 183 -4.02 -1.94 -20.32
CA ALA A 183 -4.75 -2.89 -19.47
C ALA A 183 -5.35 -4.05 -20.29
N ALA A 184 -5.89 -3.75 -21.48
CA ALA A 184 -6.47 -4.77 -22.37
C ALA A 184 -5.44 -5.84 -22.81
N TRP A 185 -4.18 -5.46 -23.01
CA TRP A 185 -3.12 -6.41 -23.34
C TRP A 185 -2.79 -7.33 -22.16
N ILE A 186 -2.80 -6.79 -20.94
CA ILE A 186 -2.59 -7.57 -19.71
C ILE A 186 -3.73 -8.58 -19.53
N GLU A 187 -4.98 -8.15 -19.69
CA GLU A 187 -6.15 -9.03 -19.60
C GLU A 187 -6.09 -10.16 -20.65
N GLN A 188 -5.65 -9.84 -21.88
CA GLN A 188 -5.42 -10.85 -22.91
C GLN A 188 -4.37 -11.88 -22.46
N LYS A 189 -3.23 -11.44 -21.90
CA LYS A 189 -2.19 -12.34 -21.39
C LYS A 189 -2.70 -13.21 -20.24
N ILE A 190 -3.51 -12.65 -19.35
CA ILE A 190 -4.14 -13.42 -18.26
C ILE A 190 -5.09 -14.48 -18.83
N ALA A 191 -5.87 -14.14 -19.85
CA ALA A 191 -6.75 -15.10 -20.54
C ALA A 191 -5.96 -16.22 -21.25
N GLU A 192 -4.88 -15.88 -21.96
CA GLU A 192 -3.97 -16.85 -22.59
C GLU A 192 -3.36 -17.79 -21.54
N ARG A 193 -2.95 -17.26 -20.38
CA ARG A 193 -2.46 -18.06 -19.25
C ARG A 193 -3.54 -18.98 -18.71
N GLY A 194 -4.78 -18.51 -18.61
CA GLY A 194 -5.94 -19.31 -18.19
C GLY A 194 -6.20 -20.48 -19.14
N ALA A 195 -6.17 -20.22 -20.46
CA ALA A 195 -6.32 -21.24 -21.49
C ALA A 195 -5.20 -22.29 -21.42
N ALA A 196 -3.95 -21.85 -21.30
CA ALA A 196 -2.80 -22.76 -21.15
C ALA A 196 -2.92 -23.67 -19.93
N LYS A 197 -3.39 -23.15 -18.78
CA LYS A 197 -3.69 -23.96 -17.59
C LYS A 197 -4.80 -25.00 -17.86
N ALA A 198 -5.86 -24.62 -18.58
CA ALA A 198 -6.96 -25.51 -18.92
C ALA A 198 -6.51 -26.65 -19.86
N GLU A 199 -5.59 -26.37 -20.77
CA GLU A 199 -4.98 -27.34 -21.69
C GLU A 199 -3.83 -28.14 -21.04
N ARG A 200 -3.51 -27.87 -19.77
CA ARG A 200 -2.39 -28.48 -19.01
C ARG A 200 -1.01 -28.15 -19.60
N ASP A 201 -0.90 -27.07 -20.37
CA ASP A 201 0.37 -26.48 -20.81
C ASP A 201 0.91 -25.53 -19.71
N PHE A 202 1.48 -26.15 -18.67
CA PHE A 202 2.05 -25.40 -17.55
C PHE A 202 3.30 -24.60 -17.93
N ALA A 203 4.03 -25.03 -18.96
CA ALA A 203 5.21 -24.33 -19.45
C ALA A 203 4.82 -22.98 -20.07
N ARG A 204 3.79 -22.97 -20.93
CA ARG A 204 3.25 -21.73 -21.50
C ARG A 204 2.67 -20.82 -20.43
N ALA A 205 1.92 -21.37 -19.48
CA ALA A 205 1.34 -20.59 -18.39
C ALA A 205 2.41 -19.90 -17.51
N ASP A 206 3.53 -20.59 -17.24
CA ASP A 206 4.64 -20.01 -16.49
C ASP A 206 5.42 -18.98 -17.32
N ALA A 207 5.64 -19.23 -18.61
CA ALA A 207 6.28 -18.26 -19.50
C ALA A 207 5.52 -16.92 -19.55
N ILE A 208 4.18 -16.96 -19.62
CA ILE A 208 3.35 -15.75 -19.57
C ILE A 208 3.46 -15.05 -18.20
N ARG A 209 3.47 -15.83 -17.11
CA ARG A 209 3.64 -15.26 -15.76
C ARG A 209 4.98 -14.54 -15.63
N LEU A 210 6.05 -15.12 -16.14
CA LEU A 210 7.38 -14.52 -16.13
C LEU A 210 7.47 -13.27 -17.02
N GLU A 211 6.80 -13.28 -18.19
CA GLU A 211 6.68 -12.11 -19.07
C GLU A 211 6.02 -10.94 -18.34
N LEU A 212 4.91 -11.19 -17.65
CA LEU A 212 4.19 -10.17 -16.88
C LEU A 212 5.00 -9.70 -15.65
N ASP A 213 5.61 -10.63 -14.92
CA ASP A 213 6.44 -10.32 -13.73
C ASP A 213 7.64 -9.42 -14.10
N ALA A 214 8.29 -9.69 -15.23
CA ALA A 214 9.39 -8.89 -15.77
C ALA A 214 9.00 -7.45 -16.12
N LEU A 215 7.71 -7.22 -16.40
CA LEU A 215 7.14 -5.88 -16.62
C LEU A 215 6.67 -5.20 -15.32
N GLY A 216 6.93 -5.85 -14.17
CA GLY A 216 6.50 -5.37 -12.86
C GLY A 216 5.04 -5.68 -12.56
N LEU A 217 4.37 -6.57 -13.28
CA LEU A 217 2.98 -6.96 -13.01
C LEU A 217 2.95 -8.17 -12.08
N GLU A 218 2.37 -7.99 -10.90
CA GLU A 218 2.19 -9.06 -9.93
C GLU A 218 0.80 -9.68 -10.09
N LEU A 219 0.74 -10.99 -10.35
CA LEU A 219 -0.51 -11.73 -10.45
C LEU A 219 -0.88 -12.37 -9.11
N ARG A 220 -2.14 -12.22 -8.72
CA ARG A 220 -2.76 -12.83 -7.54
C ARG A 220 -3.89 -13.75 -7.99
N ASP A 221 -3.67 -15.06 -7.89
CA ASP A 221 -4.71 -16.04 -8.22
C ASP A 221 -5.65 -16.23 -7.02
N SER A 222 -6.95 -16.06 -7.26
CA SER A 222 -8.06 -16.36 -6.37
C SER A 222 -8.94 -17.45 -7.00
N PRO A 223 -9.80 -18.15 -6.23
CA PRO A 223 -10.72 -19.14 -6.82
C PRO A 223 -11.57 -18.50 -7.93
N GLY A 224 -11.34 -18.91 -9.18
CA GLY A 224 -12.09 -18.44 -10.36
C GLY A 224 -11.70 -17.06 -10.90
N ARG A 225 -10.68 -16.38 -10.34
CA ARG A 225 -10.25 -15.05 -10.78
C ARG A 225 -8.73 -14.89 -10.66
N THR A 226 -8.10 -14.26 -11.63
CA THR A 226 -6.72 -13.76 -11.49
C THR A 226 -6.78 -12.24 -11.39
N ASP A 227 -6.41 -11.71 -10.23
CA ASP A 227 -6.18 -10.29 -10.03
C ASP A 227 -4.74 -9.92 -10.35
N TRP A 228 -4.50 -8.65 -10.62
CA TRP A 228 -3.16 -8.15 -10.85
C TRP A 228 -2.97 -6.74 -10.32
N ASP A 229 -1.72 -6.41 -10.00
CA ASP A 229 -1.31 -5.08 -9.57
C ASP A 229 0.05 -4.72 -10.20
N VAL A 230 0.41 -3.44 -10.15
CA VAL A 230 1.72 -2.98 -10.62
C VAL A 230 2.65 -2.82 -9.43
N ARG A 231 3.80 -3.51 -9.46
CA ARG A 231 4.92 -3.28 -8.54
C ARG A 231 5.66 -2.02 -8.97
N VAL A 232 5.82 -1.10 -8.03
CA VAL A 232 6.49 0.20 -8.22
C VAL A 232 7.85 0.20 -7.54
#